data_AF-A0A4Q2QR09-F1
#
_entry.id   AF-A0A4Q2QR09-F1
#
_cell.length_a   1.000
_cell.length_b   1.000
_cell.length_c   1.000
_cell.angle_alpha   90.00
_cell.angle_beta   90.00
_cell.angle_gamma   90.00
#
_symmetry.space_group_name_H-M   'P 1'
#
loop_
_entity.id
_entity.type
_entity.pdbx_description
1 polymer ?
#
loop_
_entity_poly.entity_id
_entity_poly.type
_entity_poly.pdbx_seq_one_letter_code
_entity_poly.pdbx_strand_id
1 'polypeptide(L)'
;KLAPEVQNAVMVKFDTCENITVDMIISAQELLQEDMATFDGHIVEALMKMPEVNAMYPELTLHAIGWVKHKCIPSAKWPEIQAEMRIWKKRREGERKETGKYTSVVDLARARTNQQYTENSTGKICPVIAAIHRE
;
A
#
# COMPACT_ATOMS: atom_id res chain seq x y z
N LYS A 1 14.55 -19.25 15.76
CA LYS A 1 14.00 -18.12 14.98
C LYS A 1 14.96 -16.96 15.13
N LEU A 2 15.26 -16.20 14.06
CA LEU A 2 16.18 -15.06 14.12
C LEU A 2 15.60 -13.94 15.00
N ALA A 3 16.49 -13.13 15.58
CA ALA A 3 16.10 -11.88 16.22
C ALA A 3 15.50 -10.92 15.16
N PRO A 4 14.46 -10.13 15.48
CA PRO A 4 13.82 -9.23 14.53
C PRO A 4 14.78 -8.26 13.83
N GLU A 5 15.75 -7.72 14.56
CA GLU A 5 16.77 -6.80 14.06
C GLU A 5 17.64 -7.48 12.99
N VAL A 6 18.07 -8.70 13.27
CA VAL A 6 18.89 -9.52 12.35
C VAL A 6 18.09 -9.92 11.12
N GLN A 7 16.82 -10.31 11.31
CA GLN A 7 15.93 -10.63 10.21
C GLN A 7 15.72 -9.40 9.29
N ASN A 8 15.47 -8.23 9.87
CA ASN A 8 15.32 -6.98 9.12
C ASN A 8 16.60 -6.63 8.36
N ALA A 9 17.77 -6.76 9.00
CA ALA A 9 19.05 -6.50 8.35
C ALA A 9 19.27 -7.42 7.14
N VAL A 10 18.93 -8.72 7.25
CA VAL A 10 19.01 -9.65 6.11
C VAL A 10 18.08 -9.24 4.98
N MET A 11 16.82 -8.92 5.30
CA MET A 11 15.83 -8.49 4.31
C MET A 11 16.25 -7.20 3.60
N VAL A 12 16.79 -6.23 4.35
CA VAL A 12 17.27 -4.98 3.77
C VAL A 12 18.49 -5.22 2.89
N LYS A 13 19.46 -6.01 3.32
CA LYS A 13 20.72 -6.19 2.59
C LYS A 13 20.58 -7.09 1.36
N PHE A 14 19.79 -8.15 1.46
CA PHE A 14 19.73 -9.22 0.46
C PHE A 14 18.38 -9.34 -0.27
N ASP A 15 17.38 -8.54 0.10
CA ASP A 15 16.05 -8.55 -0.53
C ASP A 15 15.37 -9.94 -0.50
N THR A 16 15.57 -10.68 0.59
CA THR A 16 14.97 -12.00 0.78
C THR A 16 14.60 -12.25 2.25
N CYS A 17 13.53 -13.03 2.43
CA CYS A 17 13.09 -13.57 3.71
C CYS A 17 13.13 -15.11 3.77
N GLU A 18 13.57 -15.76 2.68
CA GLU A 18 13.65 -17.21 2.54
C GLU A 18 15.10 -17.67 2.33
N ASN A 19 15.36 -18.95 2.62
CA ASN A 19 16.68 -19.60 2.41
C ASN A 19 17.87 -18.83 3.01
N ILE A 20 17.64 -18.16 4.15
CA ILE A 20 18.65 -17.34 4.83
C ILE A 20 19.80 -18.24 5.32
N THR A 21 21.01 -17.97 4.82
CA THR A 21 22.23 -18.69 5.24
C THR A 21 22.94 -17.98 6.39
N VAL A 22 23.84 -18.69 7.05
CA VAL A 22 24.67 -18.13 8.13
C VAL A 22 25.56 -16.99 7.62
N ASP A 23 26.12 -17.11 6.41
CA ASP A 23 26.97 -16.07 5.82
C ASP A 23 26.19 -14.78 5.56
N MET A 24 24.93 -14.90 5.12
CA MET A 24 24.04 -13.74 4.97
C MET A 24 23.78 -13.06 6.31
N ILE A 25 23.54 -13.83 7.36
CA ILE A 25 23.33 -13.29 8.71
C ILE A 25 24.58 -12.56 9.21
N ILE A 26 25.77 -13.15 9.02
CA ILE A 26 27.05 -12.52 9.41
C ILE A 26 27.23 -11.20 8.66
N SER A 27 27.00 -11.21 7.35
CA SER A 27 27.16 -10.02 6.51
C SER A 27 26.12 -8.94 6.80
N ALA A 28 24.88 -9.31 7.13
CA ALA A 28 23.82 -8.36 7.45
C ALA A 28 24.00 -7.65 8.80
N GLN A 29 24.67 -8.29 9.76
CA GLN A 29 24.87 -7.73 11.10
C GLN A 29 25.69 -6.43 11.10
N GLU A 30 26.46 -6.13 10.06
CA GLU A 30 27.16 -4.84 9.92
C GLU A 30 26.18 -3.65 9.90
N LEU A 31 24.94 -3.86 9.43
CA LEU A 31 23.91 -2.82 9.38
C LEU A 31 23.36 -2.43 10.76
N LEU A 32 23.64 -3.25 11.78
CA LEU A 32 23.20 -3.02 13.16
C LEU A 32 24.24 -2.26 13.99
N GLN A 33 25.39 -1.93 13.41
CA GLN A 33 26.44 -1.19 14.11
C GLN A 33 26.09 0.30 14.15
N GLU A 34 25.99 0.86 15.35
CA GLU A 34 25.55 2.26 15.58
C GLU A 34 26.49 3.30 14.93
N ASP A 35 27.77 2.96 14.78
CA ASP A 35 28.77 3.83 14.14
C ASP A 35 28.63 3.87 12.59
N MET A 36 27.90 2.92 12.01
CA MET A 36 27.68 2.80 10.57
C MET A 36 26.36 3.48 10.18
N ALA A 37 26.42 4.79 9.95
CA ALA A 37 25.26 5.58 9.51
C ALA A 37 24.89 5.37 8.02
N THR A 38 24.75 4.11 7.60
CA THR A 38 24.40 3.71 6.23
C THR A 38 22.91 3.83 5.97
N PHE A 39 22.53 4.07 4.71
CA PHE A 39 21.12 4.11 4.30
C PHE A 39 20.35 2.86 4.71
N ASP A 40 20.92 1.69 4.42
CA ASP A 40 20.33 0.40 4.77
C ASP A 40 20.20 0.22 6.30
N GLY A 41 21.18 0.67 7.09
CA GLY A 41 21.06 0.72 8.56
C GLY A 41 19.89 1.60 9.02
N HIS A 42 19.71 2.77 8.41
CA HIS A 42 18.56 3.66 8.69
C HIS A 42 17.22 3.02 8.29
N ILE A 43 17.17 2.16 7.26
CA ILE A 43 15.97 1.37 6.93
C ILE A 43 15.68 0.35 8.03
N VAL A 44 16.70 -0.37 8.51
CA VAL A 44 16.54 -1.33 9.61
C VAL A 44 16.06 -0.64 10.89
N GLU A 45 16.63 0.51 11.23
CA GLU A 45 16.17 1.30 12.38
C GLU A 45 14.70 1.75 12.22
N ALA A 46 14.33 2.26 11.04
CA ALA A 46 12.95 2.66 10.77
C ALA A 46 11.96 1.50 10.93
N LEU A 47 12.31 0.29 10.47
CA LEU A 47 11.51 -0.92 10.67
C LEU A 47 11.34 -1.27 12.15
N MET A 48 12.41 -1.15 12.94
CA MET A 48 12.34 -1.38 14.40
C MET A 48 11.45 -0.36 15.11
N LYS A 49 11.39 0.88 14.59
CA LYS A 49 10.47 1.93 15.07
C LYS A 49 9.04 1.82 14.49
N MET A 50 8.77 0.82 13.65
CA MET A 50 7.46 0.58 13.04
C MET A 50 7.02 -0.88 13.22
N PRO A 51 6.68 -1.31 14.46
CA PRO A 51 6.28 -2.68 14.75
C PRO A 51 5.07 -3.13 13.93
N GLU A 52 4.18 -2.23 13.53
CA GLU A 52 3.05 -2.52 12.65
C GLU A 52 3.41 -3.03 11.25
N VAL A 53 4.59 -2.65 10.72
CA VAL A 53 5.11 -3.07 9.42
C VAL A 53 5.98 -4.29 9.66
N ASN A 54 6.82 -4.26 10.69
CA ASN A 54 7.70 -5.37 11.05
C ASN A 54 6.93 -6.65 11.45
N ALA A 55 5.74 -6.51 12.03
CA ALA A 55 4.87 -7.64 12.36
C ALA A 55 4.03 -8.16 11.17
N MET A 56 4.13 -7.55 9.98
CA MET A 56 3.50 -8.09 8.78
C MET A 56 4.23 -9.36 8.30
N TYR A 57 3.64 -10.03 7.31
CA TYR A 57 4.32 -11.13 6.62
C TYR A 57 5.65 -10.62 6.00
N PRO A 58 6.75 -11.38 6.10
CA PRO A 58 8.06 -10.94 5.63
C PRO A 58 8.08 -10.46 4.17
N GLU A 59 7.29 -11.08 3.29
CA GLU A 59 7.16 -10.71 1.89
C GLU A 59 6.54 -9.31 1.73
N LEU A 60 5.61 -8.95 2.61
CA LEU A 60 5.03 -7.61 2.64
C LEU A 60 6.00 -6.57 3.19
N THR A 61 6.81 -6.96 4.16
CA THR A 61 7.87 -6.10 4.68
C THR A 61 8.95 -5.87 3.62
N LEU A 62 9.29 -6.86 2.78
CA LEU A 62 10.14 -6.66 1.59
C LEU A 62 9.55 -5.64 0.63
N HIS A 63 8.24 -5.67 0.36
CA HIS A 63 7.60 -4.64 -0.47
C HIS A 63 7.72 -3.23 0.13
N ALA A 64 7.64 -3.09 1.46
CA ALA A 64 7.85 -1.81 2.14
C ALA A 64 9.30 -1.33 2.01
N ILE A 65 10.27 -2.24 2.17
CA ILE A 65 11.70 -1.96 1.98
C ILE A 65 11.96 -1.52 0.54
N GLY A 66 11.46 -2.26 -0.45
CA GLY A 66 11.60 -1.92 -1.86
C GLY A 66 10.98 -0.57 -2.21
N TRP A 67 9.82 -0.24 -1.63
CA TRP A 67 9.22 1.10 -1.76
C TRP A 67 10.17 2.19 -1.25
N VAL A 68 10.69 2.03 -0.03
CA VAL A 68 11.59 3.02 0.58
C VAL A 68 12.86 3.17 -0.23
N LYS A 69 13.49 2.08 -0.66
CA LYS A 69 14.70 2.13 -1.51
C LYS A 69 14.47 2.85 -2.83
N HIS A 70 13.25 2.81 -3.36
CA HIS A 70 12.89 3.52 -4.59
C HIS A 70 12.49 4.99 -4.36
N LYS A 71 11.89 5.34 -3.21
CA LYS A 71 11.38 6.69 -2.93
C LYS A 71 12.33 7.59 -2.17
N CYS A 72 13.13 7.04 -1.26
CA CYS A 72 14.07 7.80 -0.45
C CYS A 72 15.39 7.99 -1.18
N ILE A 73 16.01 9.14 -0.98
CA ILE A 73 17.40 9.37 -1.39
C ILE A 73 18.35 8.59 -0.48
N PRO A 74 19.52 8.11 -0.96
CA PRO A 74 20.46 7.33 -0.14
C PRO A 74 21.02 8.06 1.09
N SER A 75 20.92 9.39 1.16
CA SER A 75 21.33 10.16 2.34
C SER A 75 20.23 10.28 3.40
N ALA A 76 19.01 9.80 3.11
CA ALA A 76 17.88 9.91 4.02
C ALA A 76 18.15 9.15 5.33
N LYS A 77 17.67 9.72 6.43
CA LYS A 77 17.80 9.15 7.77
C LYS A 77 16.52 8.44 8.19
N TRP A 78 16.61 7.62 9.22
CA TRP A 78 15.48 6.80 9.66
C TRP A 78 14.17 7.59 9.87
N PRO A 79 14.12 8.86 10.33
CA PRO A 79 12.86 9.58 10.48
C PRO A 79 12.17 9.88 9.14
N GLU A 80 12.95 10.23 8.11
CA GLU A 80 12.46 10.49 6.75
C GLU A 80 11.98 9.19 6.10
N ILE A 81 12.77 8.13 6.23
CA ILE A 81 12.42 6.78 5.77
C ILE A 81 11.13 6.29 6.45
N GLN A 82 11.00 6.50 7.76
CA GLN A 82 9.82 6.14 8.52
C GLN A 82 8.57 6.90 8.03
N ALA A 83 8.72 8.16 7.63
CA ALA A 83 7.62 8.93 7.04
C ALA A 83 7.16 8.32 5.71
N GLU A 84 8.09 7.98 4.82
CA GLU A 84 7.78 7.31 3.54
C GLU A 84 7.13 5.93 3.75
N MET A 85 7.59 5.19 4.76
CA MET A 85 7.03 3.87 5.08
C MET A 85 5.58 3.99 5.61
N ARG A 86 5.24 5.06 6.33
CA ARG A 86 3.84 5.37 6.69
C ARG A 86 2.99 5.72 5.46
N ILE A 87 3.54 6.44 4.48
CA ILE A 87 2.86 6.75 3.22
C ILE A 87 2.54 5.45 2.46
N TRP A 88 3.53 4.56 2.33
CA TRP A 88 3.34 3.23 1.74
C TRP A 88 2.22 2.44 2.43
N LYS A 89 2.26 2.36 3.76
CA LYS A 89 1.23 1.63 4.54
C LYS A 89 -0.17 2.20 4.30
N LYS A 90 -0.31 3.53 4.31
CA LYS A 90 -1.59 4.22 4.06
C LYS A 90 -2.11 3.94 2.64
N ARG A 91 -1.23 3.97 1.65
CA ARG A 91 -1.58 3.64 0.26
C ARG A 91 -2.09 2.21 0.14
N ARG A 92 -1.36 1.25 0.71
CA ARG A 92 -1.74 -0.16 0.70
C ARG A 92 -3.11 -0.41 1.34
N GLU A 93 -3.37 0.22 2.47
CA GLU A 93 -4.69 0.11 3.14
C GLU A 93 -5.81 0.75 2.30
N GLY A 94 -5.51 1.83 1.57
CA GLY A 94 -6.42 2.42 0.59
C GLY A 94 -6.76 1.46 -0.55
N GLU A 95 -5.75 0.84 -1.15
CA GLU A 95 -5.91 -0.16 -2.23
C GLU A 95 -6.72 -1.39 -1.75
N ARG A 96 -6.50 -1.86 -0.52
CA ARG A 96 -7.30 -2.94 0.10
C ARG A 96 -8.78 -2.54 0.27
N LYS A 97 -9.04 -1.30 0.66
CA LYS A 97 -10.42 -0.79 0.82
C LYS A 97 -11.11 -0.57 -0.54
N GLU A 98 -10.34 -0.27 -1.58
CA GLU A 98 -10.86 -0.12 -2.95
C GLU A 98 -11.18 -1.46 -3.60
N THR A 99 -10.27 -2.44 -3.52
CA THR A 99 -10.51 -3.82 -4.00
C THR A 99 -11.51 -4.59 -3.13
N GLY A 100 -11.68 -4.19 -1.87
CA GLY A 100 -12.71 -4.71 -0.96
C GLY A 100 -14.11 -4.13 -1.16
N LYS A 101 -14.31 -3.15 -2.07
CA LYS A 101 -15.66 -2.76 -2.50
C LYS A 101 -16.23 -3.88 -3.34
N TYR A 102 -16.84 -4.85 -2.67
CA TYR A 102 -17.70 -5.82 -3.31
C TYR A 102 -18.89 -5.04 -3.88
N THR A 103 -18.82 -4.65 -5.15
CA THR A 103 -20.02 -4.26 -5.89
C THR A 103 -20.90 -5.50 -5.91
N SER A 104 -21.82 -5.57 -4.95
CA SER A 104 -22.83 -6.62 -4.89
C SER A 104 -23.54 -6.69 -6.23
N VAL A 105 -23.96 -7.89 -6.65
CA VAL A 105 -24.80 -8.06 -7.85
C VAL A 105 -26.05 -7.18 -7.75
N VAL A 106 -26.53 -6.92 -6.53
CA VAL A 106 -27.65 -6.02 -6.23
C VAL A 106 -27.27 -4.55 -6.47
N ASP A 107 -26.08 -4.12 -6.05
CA ASP A 107 -25.60 -2.75 -6.29
C ASP A 107 -25.32 -2.53 -7.79
N LEU A 108 -24.80 -3.55 -8.47
CA LEU A 108 -24.60 -3.54 -9.92
C LEU A 108 -25.94 -3.50 -10.67
N ALA A 109 -26.94 -4.28 -10.23
CA ALA A 109 -28.29 -4.24 -10.79
C ALA A 109 -28.94 -2.88 -10.57
N ARG A 110 -28.83 -2.31 -9.36
CA ARG A 110 -29.37 -0.98 -9.04
C ARG A 110 -28.71 0.11 -9.88
N ALA A 111 -27.39 0.06 -10.05
CA ALA A 111 -26.66 1.00 -10.91
C ALA A 111 -27.12 0.89 -12.38
N ARG A 112 -27.26 -0.33 -12.92
CA ARG A 112 -27.76 -0.57 -14.28
C ARG A 112 -29.20 -0.09 -14.47
N THR A 113 -30.09 -0.33 -13.50
CA THR A 113 -31.47 0.17 -13.55
C THR A 113 -31.50 1.70 -13.58
N ASN A 114 -30.73 2.36 -12.70
CA ASN A 114 -30.68 3.82 -12.67
C ASN A 114 -30.10 4.42 -13.97
N GLN A 115 -29.11 3.78 -14.57
CA GLN A 115 -28.56 4.17 -15.87
C GLN A 115 -29.60 4.06 -17.00
N GLN A 116 -30.36 2.96 -17.04
CA GLN A 116 -31.44 2.79 -18.01
C GLN A 116 -32.58 3.82 -17.82
N TYR A 117 -32.88 4.23 -16.59
CA TYR A 117 -33.86 5.31 -16.33
C TYR A 117 -33.38 6.67 -16.85
N THR A 118 -32.10 6.99 -16.71
CA THR A 118 -31.54 8.25 -17.25
C THR A 118 -31.47 8.26 -18.78
N GLU A 119 -31.15 7.10 -19.40
CA GLU A 119 -31.11 6.94 -20.86
C GLU A 119 -32.53 6.97 -21.46
N ASN A 120 -33.52 6.39 -20.77
CA ASN A 120 -34.92 6.39 -21.21
C ASN A 120 -35.66 7.72 -20.95
N SER A 121 -35.25 8.50 -19.95
CA SER A 121 -35.89 9.79 -19.62
C SER A 121 -35.52 10.89 -20.62
N THR A 122 -34.33 10.84 -21.21
CA THR A 122 -33.87 11.84 -22.19
C THR A 122 -34.60 11.72 -23.54
N GLY A 123 -35.33 10.63 -23.79
CA GLY A 123 -36.01 10.37 -25.07
C GLY A 123 -37.54 10.44 -25.08
N LYS A 124 -38.24 10.69 -23.95
CA LYS A 124 -39.70 10.43 -23.89
C LYS A 124 -40.59 11.45 -23.17
N ILE A 125 -40.22 12.73 -23.09
CA ILE A 125 -41.19 13.76 -22.67
C ILE A 125 -41.19 14.92 -23.66
N CYS A 126 -41.86 14.73 -24.80
CA CYS A 126 -42.48 15.85 -25.52
C CYS A 126 -43.85 16.11 -24.87
N PRO A 127 -44.09 17.26 -24.21
CA PRO A 127 -45.42 17.60 -23.72
C PRO A 127 -46.31 17.93 -24.92
N VAL A 128 -47.19 17.01 -25.31
CA VAL A 128 -48.33 17.33 -26.18
C VAL A 128 -49.30 18.19 -25.36
N ILE A 129 -49.17 19.51 -25.49
CA ILE A 129 -50.16 20.46 -24.99
C ILE A 129 -51.31 20.50 -25.99
N ALA A 130 -52.38 19.74 -25.72
CA ALA A 130 -53.65 19.91 -26.43
C ALA A 130 -54.40 21.10 -25.82
N ALA A 131 -54.39 22.24 -26.51
CA ALA A 131 -55.22 23.38 -26.18
C ALA A 131 -56.68 23.09 -26.58
N ILE A 132 -57.57 22.97 -25.59
CA ILE A 132 -59.03 22.94 -25.80
C ILE A 132 -59.48 24.40 -25.93
N HIS A 133 -59.82 24.83 -27.14
CA HIS A 133 -60.49 26.12 -27.39
C HIS A 133 -62.01 25.88 -27.36
N ARG A 134 -62.71 26.52 -26.43
CA ARG A 134 -64.17 26.71 -26.44
C ARG A 134 -64.44 28.05 -27.11
N GLU A 135 -65.17 28.04 -28.21
CA GLU A 135 -66.14 29.08 -28.61
C GLU A 135 -67.35 28.39 -29.25
#